data_AF-W9WKX8-F1
#
_entry.id   AF-W9WKX8-F1
#
_cell.length_a   1.000
_cell.length_b   1.000
_cell.length_c   1.000
_cell.angle_alpha   90.00
_cell.angle_beta   90.00
_cell.angle_gamma   90.00
#
_symmetry.space_group_name_H-M   'P 1'
#
loop_
_entity.id
_entity.type
_entity.pdbx_description
1 polymer ?
#
loop_
_entity_poly.entity_id
_entity_poly.type
_entity_poly.pdbx_seq_one_letter_code
_entity_poly.pdbx_strand_id
1 'polypeptide(L)'
;MATTLTAQLPRQRLTASSRSQIPSSLISLRRYSSINTAPHLNFRSYVEALRKDGDLADVYDEVDPDLELSAITRRALETCDKAPLFHNVKGARDGLFRVTGAPASLRKKETEQFARLARHVGLEPTATMSEIFDKILDANKLKPIPPVQVAESPCKENKLFGDDIDLNRMPVPQMHRFDGGKYLQTYGMHVLQTPDKK
;
A
#
# COMPACT_ATOMS: atom_id res chain seq x y z
N MET A 1 -59.43 -16.89 -68.00
CA MET A 1 -58.48 -15.78 -68.19
C MET A 1 -57.50 -15.75 -67.01
N ALA A 2 -56.21 -15.71 -67.34
CA ALA A 2 -54.96 -15.40 -66.60
C ALA A 2 -54.92 -15.40 -65.04
N THR A 3 -54.03 -16.18 -64.39
CA THR A 3 -52.62 -15.87 -63.94
C THR A 3 -52.58 -14.80 -62.81
N THR A 4 -51.89 -14.90 -61.66
CA THR A 4 -50.51 -15.36 -61.36
C THR A 4 -50.29 -15.53 -59.84
N LEU A 5 -49.41 -16.47 -59.47
CA LEU A 5 -48.83 -16.74 -58.13
C LEU A 5 -48.06 -15.55 -57.52
N THR A 6 -47.98 -15.51 -56.19
CA THR A 6 -46.74 -15.14 -55.47
C THR A 6 -46.67 -15.86 -54.12
N ALA A 7 -45.63 -16.68 -53.94
CA ALA A 7 -45.37 -17.48 -52.74
C ALA A 7 -44.51 -16.70 -51.72
N GLN A 8 -44.87 -16.79 -50.44
CA GLN A 8 -44.06 -16.30 -49.31
C GLN A 8 -43.37 -17.50 -48.64
N LEU A 9 -42.03 -17.49 -48.60
CA LEU A 9 -41.20 -18.49 -47.93
C LEU A 9 -40.85 -18.04 -46.49
N PRO A 10 -40.76 -18.97 -45.52
CA PRO A 10 -40.54 -18.66 -44.11
C PRO A 10 -39.08 -18.33 -43.77
N ARG A 11 -38.88 -17.35 -42.88
CA ARG A 11 -37.58 -16.96 -42.33
C ARG A 11 -36.98 -18.08 -41.46
N GLN A 12 -35.91 -18.69 -41.94
CA GLN A 12 -35.07 -19.60 -41.14
C GLN A 12 -34.11 -18.82 -40.24
N ARG A 13 -34.02 -19.23 -38.97
CA ARG A 13 -33.02 -18.73 -38.00
C ARG A 13 -31.64 -19.28 -38.37
N LEU A 14 -30.69 -18.38 -38.61
CA LEU A 14 -29.28 -18.71 -38.74
C LEU A 14 -28.69 -18.94 -37.35
N THR A 15 -28.18 -20.16 -37.13
CA THR A 15 -27.45 -20.59 -35.94
C THR A 15 -26.10 -19.88 -35.85
N ALA A 16 -25.79 -19.31 -34.69
CA ALA A 16 -24.52 -18.64 -34.43
C ALA A 16 -23.35 -19.63 -34.40
N SER A 17 -22.34 -19.29 -35.18
CA SER A 17 -21.06 -19.97 -35.42
C SER A 17 -20.25 -20.25 -34.14
N SER A 18 -19.55 -21.39 -34.18
CA SER A 18 -18.60 -21.90 -33.18
C SER A 18 -17.53 -20.87 -32.80
N ARG A 19 -17.45 -20.50 -31.53
CA ARG A 19 -16.26 -19.85 -30.96
C ARG A 19 -15.26 -20.92 -30.54
N SER A 20 -14.08 -20.83 -31.12
CA SER A 20 -12.89 -21.63 -30.79
C SER A 20 -12.56 -21.56 -29.30
N GLN A 21 -12.30 -22.74 -28.72
CA GLN A 21 -11.72 -22.87 -27.38
C GLN A 21 -10.24 -22.48 -27.45
N ILE A 22 -9.85 -21.46 -26.68
CA ILE A 22 -8.44 -21.12 -26.47
C ILE A 22 -7.93 -22.03 -25.32
N PRO A 23 -6.77 -22.70 -25.44
CA PRO A 23 -6.28 -23.59 -24.41
C PRO A 23 -5.89 -22.82 -23.15
N SER A 24 -6.36 -23.29 -21.99
CA SER A 24 -5.97 -22.79 -20.68
C SER A 24 -4.52 -23.20 -20.37
N SER A 25 -3.54 -22.43 -20.87
CA SER A 25 -2.14 -22.60 -20.47
C SER A 25 -1.93 -21.99 -19.08
N LEU A 26 -1.91 -22.88 -18.09
CA LEU A 26 -1.07 -22.87 -16.87
C LEU A 26 -0.54 -21.49 -16.41
N ILE A 27 -1.42 -20.57 -16.04
CA ILE A 27 -1.09 -19.65 -14.96
C ILE A 27 -1.22 -20.51 -13.70
N SER A 28 -0.08 -21.00 -13.19
CA SER A 28 0.00 -21.50 -11.82
C SER A 28 -0.58 -20.41 -10.92
N LEU A 29 -1.83 -20.57 -10.49
CA LEU A 29 -2.42 -19.83 -9.39
C LEU A 29 -1.48 -20.05 -8.22
N ARG A 30 -0.55 -19.11 -8.00
CA ARG A 30 0.26 -19.07 -6.78
C ARG A 30 -0.75 -19.22 -5.66
N ARG A 31 -0.62 -20.29 -4.87
CA ARG A 31 -1.35 -20.42 -3.61
C ARG A 31 -1.06 -19.13 -2.85
N TYR A 32 -2.03 -18.23 -2.78
CA TYR A 32 -1.91 -17.01 -1.99
C TYR A 32 -1.76 -17.48 -0.54
N SER A 33 -0.56 -17.30 0.02
CA SER A 33 -0.35 -17.39 1.46
C SER A 33 -1.34 -16.46 2.14
N SER A 34 -2.00 -16.91 3.20
CA SER A 34 -2.89 -16.11 4.04
C SER A 34 -2.20 -14.90 4.66
N ILE A 35 -0.86 -14.85 4.65
CA ILE A 35 -0.07 -13.69 5.06
C ILE A 35 0.95 -13.39 3.94
N ASN A 36 0.75 -12.27 3.26
CA ASN A 36 1.76 -11.74 2.36
C ASN A 36 2.90 -11.16 3.20
N THR A 37 4.11 -11.70 3.06
CA THR A 37 5.29 -11.31 3.83
C THR A 37 6.32 -10.55 3.00
N ALA A 38 6.00 -10.26 1.73
CA ALA A 38 6.87 -9.45 0.90
C ALA A 38 6.84 -7.99 1.39
N PRO A 39 8.00 -7.32 1.55
CA PRO A 39 8.06 -5.94 2.05
C PRO A 39 7.14 -4.94 1.32
N HIS A 40 7.08 -5.03 -0.01
CA HIS A 40 6.24 -4.16 -0.85
C HIS A 40 4.72 -4.42 -0.74
N LEU A 41 4.30 -5.48 -0.04
CA LEU A 41 2.89 -5.88 0.10
C LEU A 41 2.45 -5.96 1.57
N ASN A 42 3.36 -5.72 2.52
CA ASN A 42 3.08 -5.75 3.95
C ASN A 42 3.99 -4.76 4.69
N PHE A 43 3.39 -3.75 5.31
CA PHE A 43 4.13 -2.71 6.02
C PHE A 43 4.91 -3.22 7.23
N ARG A 44 4.41 -4.24 7.94
CA ARG A 44 5.18 -4.83 9.05
C ARG A 44 6.42 -5.54 8.51
N SER A 45 6.29 -6.27 7.40
CA SER A 45 7.43 -6.89 6.72
C SER A 45 8.40 -5.86 6.12
N TYR A 46 7.91 -4.70 5.69
CA TYR A 46 8.72 -3.57 5.26
C TYR A 46 9.61 -3.04 6.39
N VAL A 47 9.03 -2.79 7.57
CA VAL A 47 9.78 -2.36 8.76
C VAL A 47 10.85 -3.39 9.14
N GLU A 48 10.53 -4.68 9.11
CA GLU A 48 11.52 -5.75 9.36
C GLU A 48 12.62 -5.79 8.30
N ALA A 49 12.31 -5.50 7.03
CA ALA A 49 13.32 -5.41 5.98
C ALA A 49 14.29 -4.25 6.22
N LEU A 50 13.80 -3.08 6.66
CA LEU A 50 14.68 -1.96 7.05
C LEU A 50 15.60 -2.35 8.22
N ARG A 51 15.08 -3.09 9.21
CA ARG A 51 15.90 -3.58 10.32
C ARG A 51 17.00 -4.52 9.84
N LYS A 52 16.68 -5.47 8.94
CA LYS A 52 17.66 -6.40 8.35
C LYS A 52 18.70 -5.69 7.48
N ASP A 53 18.30 -4.64 6.78
CA ASP A 53 19.20 -3.79 5.99
C ASP A 53 20.11 -2.90 6.87
N GLY A 54 19.91 -2.90 8.20
CA GLY A 54 20.61 -2.00 9.12
C GLY A 54 20.18 -0.53 8.99
N ASP A 55 19.04 -0.26 8.36
CA ASP A 55 18.50 1.06 8.01
C ASP A 55 17.34 1.51 8.92
N LEU A 56 17.07 0.76 10.00
CA LEU A 56 16.10 1.12 11.03
C LEU A 56 16.83 1.46 12.34
N ALA A 57 16.39 2.51 13.02
CA ALA A 57 16.80 2.85 14.37
C ALA A 57 15.64 2.60 15.33
N ASP A 58 15.74 1.56 16.16
CA ASP A 58 14.73 1.26 17.19
C ASP A 58 14.95 2.21 18.39
N VAL A 59 13.96 3.07 18.68
CA VAL A 59 13.96 4.04 19.79
C VAL A 59 13.00 3.53 20.87
N TYR A 60 13.54 3.12 22.00
CA TYR A 60 12.78 2.53 23.12
C TYR A 60 12.51 3.51 24.27
N ASP A 61 13.31 4.57 24.38
CA ASP A 61 13.05 5.65 25.32
C ASP A 61 11.69 6.30 25.04
N GLU A 62 11.04 6.85 26.07
CA GLU A 62 9.79 7.58 25.89
C GLU A 62 10.05 8.84 25.05
N VAL A 63 9.23 9.04 24.01
CA VAL A 63 9.31 10.21 23.12
C VAL A 63 7.97 10.94 23.11
N ASP A 64 8.00 12.27 23.24
CA ASP A 64 6.83 13.12 23.19
C ASP A 64 6.33 13.28 21.74
N PRO A 65 5.05 12.97 21.43
CA PRO A 65 4.48 13.26 20.11
C PRO A 65 4.36 14.78 19.85
N ASP A 66 4.44 15.63 20.87
CA ASP A 66 4.51 17.08 20.70
C ASP A 66 5.93 17.51 20.29
N LEU A 67 6.13 17.68 18.99
CA LEU A 67 7.35 18.14 18.32
C LEU A 67 8.60 17.25 18.43
N GLU A 68 8.87 16.57 19.55
CA GLU A 68 10.11 15.80 19.75
C GLU A 68 10.26 14.68 18.72
N LEU A 69 9.24 13.82 18.60
CA LEU A 69 9.18 12.74 17.62
C LEU A 69 9.45 13.24 16.20
N SER A 70 8.81 14.36 15.87
CA SER A 70 8.88 15.02 14.56
C SER A 70 10.23 15.66 14.31
N ALA A 71 10.87 16.23 15.33
CA ALA A 71 12.19 16.82 15.27
C ALA A 71 13.27 15.74 15.05
N ILE A 72 13.16 14.59 15.73
CA ILE A 72 14.03 13.43 15.50
C ILE A 72 13.88 12.96 14.05
N THR A 73 12.64 12.80 13.58
CA THR A 73 12.36 12.39 12.20
C THR A 73 12.90 13.41 11.19
N ARG A 74 12.72 14.71 11.44
CA ARG A 74 13.23 15.81 10.61
C ARG A 74 14.74 15.79 10.53
N ARG A 75 15.42 15.53 11.64
CA ARG A 75 16.88 15.41 11.67
C ARG A 75 17.36 14.22 10.85
N ALA A 76 16.73 13.05 11.02
CA ALA A 76 17.04 11.86 10.23
C ALA A 76 16.88 12.11 8.72
N LEU A 77 15.84 12.86 8.31
CA LEU A 77 15.65 13.30 6.92
C LEU A 77 16.80 14.17 6.42
N GLU A 78 17.22 15.18 7.20
CA GLU A 78 18.29 16.11 6.83
C GLU A 78 19.65 15.45 6.68
N THR A 79 19.93 14.45 7.52
CA THR A 79 21.22 13.77 7.56
C THR A 79 21.23 12.45 6.78
N CYS A 80 20.11 12.10 6.12
CA CYS A 80 19.90 10.82 5.44
C CYS A 80 20.20 9.61 6.36
N ASP A 81 19.85 9.74 7.64
CA ASP A 81 20.06 8.71 8.66
C ASP A 81 18.98 7.62 8.58
N LYS A 82 19.14 6.56 9.38
CA LYS A 82 18.21 5.45 9.51
C LYS A 82 16.78 5.93 9.81
N ALA A 83 15.78 5.17 9.38
CA ALA A 83 14.39 5.44 9.71
C ALA A 83 14.17 5.15 11.21
N PRO A 84 13.72 6.13 12.01
CA PRO A 84 13.43 5.88 13.42
C PRO A 84 12.10 5.13 13.57
N LEU A 85 12.07 4.10 14.42
CA LEU A 85 10.86 3.43 14.91
C LEU A 85 10.74 3.71 16.40
N PHE A 86 9.75 4.51 16.76
CA PHE A 86 9.44 4.90 18.14
C PHE A 86 8.53 3.85 18.76
N HIS A 87 9.07 3.07 19.70
CA HIS A 87 8.33 2.00 20.38
C HIS A 87 7.51 2.51 21.56
N ASN A 88 7.95 3.60 22.20
CA ASN A 88 7.34 4.16 23.39
C ASN A 88 6.97 5.63 23.15
N VAL A 89 5.81 5.87 22.53
CA VAL A 89 5.30 7.23 22.31
C VAL A 89 4.45 7.62 23.50
N LYS A 90 4.77 8.76 24.13
CA LYS A 90 4.05 9.25 25.31
C LYS A 90 2.55 9.37 25.04
N GLY A 91 1.74 8.82 25.95
CA GLY A 91 0.28 8.79 25.83
C GLY A 91 -0.27 7.69 24.92
N ALA A 92 0.60 6.87 24.29
CA ALA A 92 0.16 5.67 23.61
C ALA A 92 -0.43 4.66 24.61
N ARG A 93 -1.54 4.01 24.25
CA ARG A 93 -2.23 3.01 25.05
C ARG A 93 -2.94 2.01 24.16
N ASP A 94 -3.22 0.82 24.69
CA ASP A 94 -4.04 -0.19 24.00
C ASP A 94 -3.54 -0.53 22.59
N GLY A 95 -2.22 -0.48 22.39
CA GLY A 95 -1.56 -0.72 21.10
C GLY A 95 -1.57 0.46 20.11
N LEU A 96 -2.16 1.61 20.45
CA LEU A 96 -2.22 2.82 19.62
C LEU A 96 -1.29 3.93 20.12
N PHE A 97 -0.28 4.34 19.37
CA PHE A 97 0.42 3.58 18.33
C PHE A 97 1.92 3.88 18.39
N ARG A 98 2.72 2.93 17.91
CA ARG A 98 4.13 3.17 17.57
C ARG A 98 4.21 3.95 16.27
N VAL A 99 5.27 4.72 16.10
CA VAL A 99 5.45 5.56 14.90
C VAL A 99 6.75 5.21 14.20
N THR A 100 6.73 5.12 12.89
CA THR A 100 7.97 5.10 12.09
C THR A 100 8.10 6.41 11.33
N GLY A 101 9.24 7.06 11.48
CA GLY A 101 9.59 8.26 10.73
C GLY A 101 10.33 7.93 9.44
N ALA A 102 10.32 8.89 8.50
CA ALA A 102 11.12 8.85 7.27
C ALA A 102 11.03 7.54 6.44
N PRO A 103 9.84 6.93 6.25
CA PRO A 103 9.72 5.61 5.63
C PRO A 103 10.17 5.59 4.18
N ALA A 104 10.15 6.71 3.46
CA ALA A 104 10.51 6.78 2.04
C ALA A 104 11.66 7.75 1.75
N SER A 105 12.44 8.14 2.77
CA SER A 105 13.53 9.07 2.57
C SER A 105 14.81 8.42 2.04
N LEU A 106 15.80 9.25 1.77
CA LEU A 106 17.09 8.80 1.26
C LEU A 106 17.93 8.12 2.35
N ARG A 107 18.77 7.18 1.93
CA ARG A 107 19.89 6.65 2.73
C ARG A 107 21.17 7.43 2.43
N LYS A 108 22.08 7.47 3.41
CA LYS A 108 23.40 8.12 3.28
C LYS A 108 24.35 7.43 2.29
N LYS A 109 24.26 6.10 2.14
CA LYS A 109 25.13 5.32 1.23
C LYS A 109 24.67 5.52 -0.22
N GLU A 110 25.51 6.13 -1.05
CA GLU A 110 25.17 6.51 -2.44
C GLU A 110 24.65 5.34 -3.27
N THR A 111 25.27 4.16 -3.16
CA THR A 111 24.87 2.96 -3.92
C THR A 111 23.49 2.43 -3.53
N GLU A 112 22.91 2.87 -2.40
CA GLU A 112 21.62 2.46 -1.85
C GLU A 112 20.75 3.67 -1.51
N GLN A 113 21.03 4.83 -2.11
CA GLN A 113 20.41 6.10 -1.75
C GLN A 113 18.88 6.04 -1.80
N PHE A 114 18.32 5.27 -2.75
CA PHE A 114 16.89 5.11 -2.97
C PHE A 114 16.34 3.77 -2.45
N ALA A 115 17.10 3.02 -1.66
CA ALA A 115 16.73 1.68 -1.23
C ALA A 115 15.37 1.62 -0.51
N ARG A 116 15.01 2.64 0.29
CA ARG A 116 13.69 2.70 0.93
C ARG A 116 12.55 2.71 -0.09
N LEU A 117 12.70 3.46 -1.18
CA LEU A 117 11.74 3.48 -2.29
C LEU A 117 11.76 2.16 -3.06
N ALA A 118 12.96 1.62 -3.36
CA ALA A 118 13.10 0.33 -4.03
C ALA A 118 12.36 -0.80 -3.28
N ARG A 119 12.48 -0.83 -1.95
CA ARG A 119 11.77 -1.77 -1.08
C ARG A 119 10.24 -1.64 -1.17
N HIS A 120 9.69 -0.44 -1.42
CA HIS A 120 8.25 -0.23 -1.61
C HIS A 120 7.70 -0.80 -2.91
N VAL A 121 8.54 -0.97 -3.94
CA VAL A 121 8.14 -1.47 -5.27
C VAL A 121 8.71 -2.85 -5.59
N GLY A 122 9.33 -3.50 -4.59
CA GLY A 122 9.85 -4.87 -4.71
C GLY A 122 11.13 -4.97 -5.54
N LEU A 123 11.94 -3.92 -5.58
CA LEU A 123 13.25 -3.88 -6.22
C LEU A 123 14.38 -4.05 -5.18
N GLU A 124 15.57 -4.34 -5.67
CA GLU A 124 16.79 -4.43 -4.85
C GLU A 124 17.19 -3.06 -4.28
N PRO A 125 17.85 -3.00 -3.10
CA PRO A 125 18.29 -1.73 -2.48
C PRO A 125 19.17 -0.85 -3.37
N THR A 126 19.88 -1.46 -4.32
CA THR A 126 20.78 -0.76 -5.25
C THR A 126 20.08 -0.20 -6.48
N ALA A 127 18.74 -0.34 -6.58
CA ALA A 127 17.99 0.16 -7.71
C ALA A 127 18.16 1.68 -7.85
N THR A 128 18.40 2.10 -9.08
CA THR A 128 18.45 3.50 -9.48
C THR A 128 17.04 4.12 -9.47
N MET A 129 16.99 5.44 -9.44
CA MET A 129 15.72 6.15 -9.56
C MET A 129 14.99 5.83 -10.88
N SER A 130 15.73 5.64 -11.98
CA SER A 130 15.14 5.26 -13.28
C SER A 130 14.43 3.91 -13.18
N GLU A 131 15.08 2.88 -12.64
CA GLU A 131 14.49 1.55 -12.51
C GLU A 131 13.24 1.55 -11.61
N ILE A 132 13.23 2.38 -10.56
CA ILE A 132 12.07 2.57 -9.70
C ILE A 132 10.91 3.18 -10.50
N PHE A 133 11.16 4.23 -11.28
CA PHE A 133 10.13 4.83 -12.13
C PHE A 133 9.65 3.89 -13.22
N ASP A 134 10.56 3.20 -13.91
CA ASP A 134 10.23 2.22 -14.95
C ASP A 134 9.30 1.14 -14.40
N LYS A 135 9.61 0.60 -13.21
CA LYS A 135 8.76 -0.38 -12.51
C LYS A 135 7.35 0.13 -12.24
N ILE A 136 7.22 1.39 -11.80
CA ILE A 136 5.92 2.01 -11.51
C ILE A 136 5.13 2.25 -12.80
N LEU A 137 5.79 2.81 -13.82
CA LEU A 137 5.16 3.16 -15.09
C LEU A 137 4.78 1.94 -15.93
N ASP A 138 5.55 0.86 -15.84
CA ASP A 138 5.24 -0.40 -16.53
C ASP A 138 3.92 -1.02 -16.08
N ALA A 139 3.47 -0.75 -14.84
CA ALA A 139 2.17 -1.22 -14.36
C ALA A 139 1.00 -0.69 -15.23
N ASN A 140 1.12 0.49 -15.83
CA ASN A 140 0.09 1.08 -16.70
C ASN A 140 -0.09 0.31 -18.02
N LYS A 141 0.90 -0.47 -18.43
CA LYS A 141 0.88 -1.28 -19.66
C LYS A 141 0.26 -2.66 -19.43
N LEU A 142 0.08 -3.04 -18.16
CA LEU A 142 -0.39 -4.37 -17.77
C LEU A 142 -1.90 -4.38 -17.57
N LYS A 143 -2.51 -5.54 -17.75
CA LYS A 143 -3.89 -5.77 -17.35
C LYS A 143 -3.99 -5.68 -15.82
N PRO A 144 -4.88 -4.86 -15.24
CA PRO A 144 -5.07 -4.79 -13.80
C PRO A 144 -5.40 -6.15 -13.20
N ILE A 145 -4.77 -6.45 -12.06
CA ILE A 145 -5.04 -7.65 -11.27
C ILE A 145 -6.00 -7.23 -10.16
N PRO A 146 -7.27 -7.71 -10.14
CA PRO A 146 -8.21 -7.36 -9.10
C PRO A 146 -7.72 -7.81 -7.71
N PRO A 147 -8.03 -7.04 -6.64
CA PRO A 147 -7.70 -7.44 -5.28
C PRO A 147 -8.48 -8.70 -4.88
N VAL A 148 -7.87 -9.52 -4.01
CA VAL A 148 -8.50 -10.70 -3.44
C VAL A 148 -9.18 -10.32 -2.13
N GLN A 149 -10.47 -10.64 -1.99
CA GLN A 149 -11.19 -10.50 -0.72
C GLN A 149 -10.81 -11.64 0.22
N VAL A 150 -10.52 -11.30 1.47
CA VAL A 150 -10.15 -12.25 2.52
C VAL A 150 -11.06 -12.06 3.73
N ALA A 151 -11.36 -13.15 4.44
CA ALA A 151 -12.23 -13.12 5.62
C ALA A 151 -11.52 -12.52 6.85
N GLU A 152 -10.26 -12.90 7.04
CA GLU A 152 -9.45 -12.50 8.19
C GLU A 152 -8.27 -11.61 7.76
N SER A 153 -7.90 -10.66 8.62
CA SER A 153 -6.77 -9.75 8.37
C SER A 153 -6.22 -9.19 9.69
N PRO A 154 -4.88 -8.98 9.81
CA PRO A 154 -4.26 -8.38 10.99
C PRO A 154 -4.84 -7.00 11.36
N CYS A 155 -5.37 -6.24 10.41
CA CYS A 155 -6.00 -4.94 10.72
C CYS A 155 -7.33 -5.06 11.49
N LYS A 156 -7.83 -6.29 11.71
CA LYS A 156 -9.03 -6.58 12.49
C LYS A 156 -8.75 -7.11 13.90
N GLU A 157 -7.48 -7.22 14.31
CA GLU A 157 -7.08 -7.70 15.64
C GLU A 157 -7.64 -6.84 16.79
N ASN A 158 -7.67 -5.52 16.61
CA ASN A 158 -8.19 -4.56 17.58
C ASN A 158 -9.24 -3.67 16.90
N LYS A 159 -10.37 -3.41 17.57
CA LYS A 159 -11.48 -2.63 17.01
C LYS A 159 -12.05 -1.69 18.08
N LEU A 160 -12.21 -0.42 17.72
CA LEU A 160 -12.93 0.58 18.48
C LEU A 160 -14.15 1.01 17.64
N PHE A 161 -15.30 1.22 18.27
CA PHE A 161 -16.55 1.54 17.58
C PHE A 161 -17.28 2.68 18.29
N GLY A 162 -18.03 3.49 17.52
CA GLY A 162 -18.89 4.53 18.08
C GLY A 162 -18.16 5.45 19.04
N ASP A 163 -18.68 5.56 20.25
CA ASP A 163 -18.20 6.47 21.30
C ASP A 163 -16.84 6.06 21.91
N ASP A 164 -16.35 4.84 21.64
CA ASP A 164 -15.00 4.43 22.03
C ASP A 164 -13.91 5.13 21.20
N ILE A 165 -14.29 5.76 20.09
CA ILE A 165 -13.37 6.46 19.19
C ILE A 165 -13.20 7.92 19.64
N ASP A 166 -12.06 8.22 20.24
CA ASP A 166 -11.65 9.60 20.54
C ASP A 166 -10.26 9.87 19.95
N LEU A 167 -10.22 10.69 18.89
CA LEU A 167 -8.98 11.05 18.20
C LEU A 167 -8.07 11.97 19.05
N ASN A 168 -8.62 12.74 19.99
CA ASN A 168 -7.84 13.61 20.87
C ASN A 168 -7.09 12.81 21.95
N ARG A 169 -7.52 11.57 22.17
CA ARG A 169 -6.94 10.61 23.11
C ARG A 169 -5.79 9.79 22.52
N MET A 170 -5.55 9.90 21.20
CA MET A 170 -4.44 9.23 20.51
C MET A 170 -3.16 10.07 20.59
N PRO A 171 -1.97 9.46 20.60
CA PRO A 171 -0.69 10.17 20.60
C PRO A 171 -0.35 10.75 19.22
N VAL A 172 -1.26 11.55 18.67
CA VAL A 172 -1.11 12.15 17.34
C VAL A 172 0.02 13.20 17.39
N PRO A 173 1.01 13.13 16.49
CA PRO A 173 2.13 14.04 16.53
C PRO A 173 1.74 15.46 16.12
N GLN A 174 2.31 16.44 16.83
CA GLN A 174 2.46 17.79 16.30
C GLN A 174 3.77 17.83 15.50
N MET A 175 3.67 18.07 14.19
CA MET A 175 4.81 17.87 13.29
C MET A 175 5.74 19.09 13.30
N HIS A 176 5.15 20.29 13.27
CA HIS A 176 5.89 21.55 13.29
C HIS A 176 5.26 22.52 14.29
N ARG A 177 6.09 23.44 14.82
CA ARG A 177 5.70 24.39 15.88
C ARG A 177 4.48 25.23 15.52
N PHE A 178 4.29 25.53 14.24
CA PHE A 178 3.22 26.42 13.75
C PHE A 178 2.14 25.68 12.97
N ASP A 179 2.09 24.35 13.07
CA ASP A 179 0.99 23.58 12.50
C ASP A 179 -0.32 23.94 13.21
N GLY A 180 -1.39 24.12 12.42
CA GLY A 180 -2.72 24.44 12.94
C GLY A 180 -3.43 23.27 13.65
N GLY A 181 -2.77 22.12 13.80
CA GLY A 181 -3.33 20.93 14.43
C GLY A 181 -2.35 19.76 14.44
N LYS A 182 -2.76 18.67 15.09
CA LYS A 182 -2.01 17.41 15.13
C LYS A 182 -2.37 16.57 13.90
N TYR A 183 -1.37 16.22 13.10
CA TYR A 183 -1.58 15.56 11.81
C TYR A 183 -1.50 14.04 11.94
N LEU A 184 -2.65 13.40 12.15
CA LEU A 184 -2.76 11.94 12.20
C LEU A 184 -2.41 11.27 10.87
N GLN A 185 -2.63 11.96 9.76
CA GLN A 185 -2.52 11.41 8.43
C GLN A 185 -1.48 12.17 7.60
N THR A 186 -0.32 11.54 7.42
CA THR A 186 0.78 12.05 6.57
C THR A 186 1.35 11.00 5.62
N TYR A 187 1.04 9.71 5.83
CA TYR A 187 1.56 8.60 5.03
C TYR A 187 0.57 7.42 4.85
N GLY A 188 -0.69 7.59 5.25
CA GLY A 188 -1.77 6.64 5.00
C GLY A 188 -2.41 6.82 3.62
N MET A 189 -3.35 5.94 3.29
CA MET A 189 -4.06 5.94 2.01
C MET A 189 -5.55 6.19 2.22
N HIS A 190 -6.08 7.25 1.63
CA HIS A 190 -7.54 7.46 1.57
C HIS A 190 -8.16 6.49 0.56
N VAL A 191 -9.25 5.83 0.95
CA VAL A 191 -9.98 4.89 0.09
C VAL A 191 -11.41 5.38 -0.07
N LEU A 192 -11.78 5.71 -1.31
CA LEU A 192 -13.10 6.16 -1.68
C LEU A 192 -13.59 5.35 -2.89
N GLN A 193 -14.91 5.29 -3.08
CA GLN A 193 -15.54 4.61 -4.21
C GLN A 193 -16.53 5.55 -4.90
N THR A 194 -16.58 5.51 -6.23
CA THR A 194 -17.58 6.21 -7.04
C THR A 194 -18.99 5.73 -6.66
N PRO A 195 -20.01 6.62 -6.67
CA PRO A 195 -21.38 6.23 -6.32
C PRO A 195 -21.94 5.10 -7.20
N ASP A 196 -21.54 5.03 -8.47
CA ASP A 196 -21.95 3.99 -9.42
C ASP A 196 -21.16 2.67 -9.27
N LYS A 197 -20.11 2.65 -8.44
CA LYS A 197 -19.22 1.51 -8.18
C LYS A 197 -18.57 0.95 -9.45
N LYS A 198 -18.47 1.77 -10.49
CA LYS A 198 -17.79 1.45 -11.74
C LYS A 198 -16.39 2.07 -11.77
#